data_AF-A0A9W7CT39-F1
#
_entry.id   AF-A0A9W7CT39-F1
#
_cell.length_a   1.000
_cell.length_b   1.000
_cell.length_c   1.000
_cell.angle_alpha   90.00
_cell.angle_beta   90.00
_cell.angle_gamma   90.00
#
_symmetry.space_group_name_H-M   'P 1'
#
loop_
_entity.id
_entity.type
_entity.pdbx_description
1 polymer ?
#
loop_
_entity_poly.entity_id
_entity_poly.type
_entity_poly.pdbx_seq_one_letter_code
_entity_poly.pdbx_strand_id
1 'polypeptide(L)'
;MFFVTLEEAARNGDLDMVTWLCEVRGEWSPYAAVLAAGGGHLEVLEWLRSNLFSASSASISMDDAAAGGHLDVLMWLQDHSGYATPGAMNKAAARGHLEVVQWLHQRRGEGCTSDAMNLAAASGHLTVVQWLHGNRQEGCTTDAMDGAANNGHLHVVQWLHGNRTEGCTERAMDGAAANGHLDVVQWLHEIRREGCTTAAMDGAARSNHLETVQWLHDHRTEGCSMAAMNLAARNGHLVVVQWLHANRPEGCTTDAMDLAAAKGHLEVVQWLHSHRTEGCTASAMDSAAASGHIDVVRWLHEHRKEGCTTAAMDNAAAGGHLDVVQWLHANREEGCTIAAIDRAAGGGHFDVIFFLQCERMEGCSSKAFVNATASGELEILTWLFANHRQKLGRDRLRIYALGKFYILQWLKVEAGADEREAFMGEANPLAQG
;
A
#
# COMPACT_ATOMS: atom_id res chain seq x y z
N MET A 1 22.98 13.50 7.06
CA MET A 1 23.50 13.92 5.75
C MET A 1 22.58 13.28 4.71
N PHE A 2 21.65 14.05 4.14
CA PHE A 2 20.74 13.52 3.12
C PHE A 2 21.56 13.29 1.85
N PHE A 3 21.72 12.04 1.43
CA PHE A 3 22.32 11.71 0.14
C PHE A 3 21.27 11.92 -0.95
N VAL A 4 21.32 13.09 -1.62
CA VAL A 4 20.56 13.30 -2.85
C VAL A 4 21.25 12.51 -3.97
N THR A 5 20.50 11.67 -4.67
CA THR A 5 21.00 10.90 -5.82
C THR A 5 20.86 11.71 -7.10
N LEU A 6 21.67 11.41 -8.12
CA LEU A 6 21.55 12.05 -9.44
C LEU A 6 20.13 11.94 -10.03
N GLU A 7 19.47 10.79 -9.81
CA GLU A 7 18.10 10.56 -10.27
C GLU A 7 17.06 11.43 -9.56
N GLU A 8 17.23 11.66 -8.25
CA GLU A 8 16.36 12.56 -7.49
C GLU A 8 16.57 14.01 -7.91
N ALA A 9 17.82 14.43 -8.07
CA ALA A 9 18.16 15.77 -8.56
C ALA A 9 17.57 16.00 -9.97
N ALA A 10 17.72 15.03 -10.87
CA ALA A 10 17.18 15.12 -12.23
C ALA A 10 15.65 15.10 -12.28
N ARG A 11 14.99 14.28 -11.45
CA ARG A 11 13.51 14.27 -11.31
C ARG A 11 12.96 15.60 -10.82
N ASN A 12 13.70 16.29 -9.94
CA ASN A 12 13.30 17.56 -9.35
C ASN A 12 13.77 18.78 -10.14
N GLY A 13 14.55 18.60 -11.21
CA GLY A 13 15.03 19.70 -12.05
C GLY A 13 16.16 20.51 -11.45
N ASP A 14 16.86 19.97 -10.44
CA ASP A 14 17.95 20.66 -9.76
C ASP A 14 19.23 20.56 -10.59
N LEU A 15 19.37 21.46 -11.57
CA LEU A 15 20.52 21.50 -12.49
C LEU A 15 21.84 21.67 -11.73
N ASP A 16 21.89 22.52 -10.71
CA ASP A 16 23.09 22.76 -9.91
C ASP A 16 23.52 21.49 -9.18
N MET A 17 22.57 20.75 -8.59
CA MET A 17 22.88 19.46 -7.96
C MET A 17 23.26 18.40 -8.99
N VAL A 18 22.58 18.34 -10.14
CA VAL A 18 22.92 17.40 -11.23
C VAL A 18 24.35 17.64 -11.71
N THR A 19 24.71 18.89 -12.01
CA THR A 19 26.05 19.26 -12.45
C THR A 19 27.10 18.89 -11.39
N TRP A 20 26.85 19.23 -10.12
CA TRP A 20 27.76 18.92 -9.03
C TRP A 20 27.95 17.40 -8.82
N LEU A 21 26.87 16.61 -8.85
CA LEU A 21 26.93 15.16 -8.70
C LEU A 21 27.71 14.50 -9.85
N CYS A 22 27.52 14.96 -11.07
CA CYS A 22 28.22 14.43 -12.24
C CYS A 22 29.69 14.86 -12.29
N GLU A 23 30.01 16.13 -12.04
CA GLU A 23 31.37 16.66 -12.16
C GLU A 23 32.26 16.32 -10.96
N VAL A 24 31.71 16.42 -9.74
CA VAL A 24 32.50 16.26 -8.50
C VAL A 24 32.49 14.81 -8.02
N ARG A 25 31.35 14.12 -8.11
CA ARG A 25 31.22 12.73 -7.63
C ARG A 25 31.34 11.69 -8.74
N GLY A 26 31.37 12.12 -10.00
CA GLY A 26 31.45 11.21 -11.15
C GLY A 26 30.21 10.32 -11.28
N GLU A 27 29.06 10.74 -10.75
CA GLU A 27 27.82 9.98 -10.85
C GLU A 27 27.29 10.00 -12.29
N TRP A 28 26.81 8.85 -12.76
CA TRP A 28 26.20 8.70 -14.07
C TRP A 28 25.03 7.73 -13.99
N SER A 29 23.88 8.12 -14.56
CA SER A 29 22.71 7.24 -14.69
C SER A 29 21.99 7.52 -16.02
N PRO A 30 21.72 6.48 -16.83
CA PRO A 30 20.92 6.63 -18.04
C PRO A 30 19.45 6.99 -17.71
N TYR A 31 18.99 6.72 -16.49
CA TYR A 31 17.64 7.05 -16.03
C TYR A 31 17.48 8.51 -15.64
N ALA A 32 18.57 9.24 -15.33
CA ALA A 32 18.49 10.67 -14.99
C ALA A 32 17.83 11.48 -16.12
N ALA A 33 18.14 11.17 -17.38
CA ALA A 33 17.53 11.83 -18.54
C ALA A 33 16.06 11.49 -18.71
N VAL A 34 15.67 10.23 -18.45
CA VAL A 34 14.26 9.80 -18.49
C VAL A 34 13.46 10.53 -17.41
N LEU A 35 14.01 10.65 -16.20
CA LEU A 35 13.35 11.34 -15.09
C LEU A 35 13.29 12.85 -15.30
N ALA A 36 14.34 13.46 -15.85
CA ALA A 36 14.32 14.87 -16.26
C ALA A 36 13.26 15.12 -17.33
N ALA A 37 13.16 14.25 -18.33
CA ALA A 37 12.13 14.35 -19.37
C ALA A 37 10.71 14.18 -18.80
N GLY A 38 10.50 13.19 -17.94
CA GLY A 38 9.22 12.96 -17.27
C GLY A 38 8.83 14.05 -16.28
N GLY A 39 9.79 14.79 -15.74
CA GLY A 39 9.58 15.96 -14.87
C GLY A 39 9.49 17.31 -15.61
N GLY A 40 9.72 17.32 -16.93
CA GLY A 40 9.65 18.55 -17.73
C GLY A 40 10.90 19.43 -17.67
N HIS A 41 12.03 18.90 -17.20
CA HIS A 41 13.24 19.66 -16.92
C HIS A 41 14.16 19.72 -18.14
N LEU A 42 13.77 20.53 -19.13
CA LEU A 42 14.48 20.65 -20.39
C LEU A 42 15.95 21.08 -20.22
N GLU A 43 16.25 22.03 -19.32
CA GLU A 43 17.62 22.49 -19.08
C GLU A 43 18.53 21.36 -18.54
N VAL A 44 18.00 20.54 -17.63
CA VAL A 44 18.70 19.35 -17.13
C VAL A 44 18.92 18.34 -18.25
N LEU A 45 17.90 18.13 -19.10
CA LEU A 45 17.98 17.21 -20.23
C LEU A 45 19.03 17.64 -21.27
N GLU A 46 19.06 18.95 -21.59
CA GLU A 46 20.06 19.56 -22.48
C GLU A 46 21.46 19.40 -21.90
N TRP A 47 21.65 19.74 -20.62
CA TRP A 47 22.94 19.62 -19.97
C TRP A 47 23.44 18.19 -19.92
N LEU A 48 22.59 17.23 -19.51
CA LEU A 48 22.92 15.82 -19.47
C LEU A 48 23.32 15.31 -20.86
N ARG A 49 22.63 15.78 -21.92
CA ARG A 49 22.96 15.41 -23.30
C ARG A 49 24.29 15.98 -23.76
N SER A 50 24.56 17.24 -23.48
CA SER A 50 25.81 17.89 -23.91
C SER A 50 27.04 17.36 -23.18
N ASN A 51 26.90 16.89 -21.93
CA ASN A 51 28.05 16.58 -21.07
C ASN A 51 28.26 15.09 -20.81
N LEU A 52 27.21 14.26 -20.81
CA LEU A 52 27.31 12.84 -20.44
C LEU A 52 27.00 11.87 -21.56
N PHE A 53 26.23 12.31 -22.56
CA PHE A 53 25.76 11.44 -23.63
C PHE A 53 26.48 11.77 -24.94
N SER A 54 27.37 10.88 -25.39
CA SER A 54 27.88 10.98 -26.77
C SER A 54 26.72 10.82 -27.77
N ALA A 55 26.92 11.23 -29.02
CA ALA A 55 25.92 11.12 -30.09
C ALA A 55 25.36 9.69 -30.33
N SER A 56 25.96 8.66 -29.72
CA SER A 56 25.49 7.26 -29.74
C SER A 56 24.68 6.83 -28.50
N SER A 57 24.26 7.76 -27.65
CA SER A 57 23.53 7.47 -26.41
C SER A 57 22.12 6.91 -26.64
N ALA A 58 21.63 6.18 -25.64
CA ALA A 58 20.33 5.53 -25.59
C ALA A 58 19.19 6.50 -25.95
N SER A 59 18.33 6.07 -26.87
CA SER A 59 17.12 6.78 -27.23
C SER A 59 16.25 6.99 -25.98
N ILE A 60 15.77 8.21 -25.76
CA ILE A 60 14.92 8.56 -24.62
C ILE A 60 13.46 8.38 -25.03
N SER A 61 12.67 7.71 -24.19
CA SER A 61 11.24 7.56 -24.43
C SER A 61 10.51 8.88 -24.18
N MET A 62 9.67 9.27 -25.13
CA MET A 62 8.76 10.41 -25.03
C MET A 62 7.56 10.14 -24.11
N ASP A 63 7.31 8.88 -23.72
CA ASP A 63 6.08 8.47 -23.08
C ASP A 63 5.84 9.14 -21.72
N ASP A 64 6.89 9.33 -20.93
CA ASP A 64 6.79 9.94 -19.60
C ASP A 64 6.70 11.47 -19.67
N ALA A 65 7.40 12.11 -20.62
CA ALA A 65 7.23 13.53 -20.93
C ALA A 65 5.80 13.82 -21.43
N ALA A 66 5.23 12.91 -22.23
CA ALA A 66 3.84 13.00 -22.66
C ALA A 66 2.84 12.81 -21.52
N ALA A 67 3.14 11.93 -20.57
CA ALA A 67 2.35 11.76 -19.35
C ALA A 67 2.38 13.01 -18.44
N GLY A 68 3.49 13.74 -18.39
CA GLY A 68 3.63 15.00 -17.65
C GLY A 68 3.12 16.24 -18.39
N GLY A 69 2.75 16.10 -19.68
CA GLY A 69 2.26 17.22 -20.49
C GLY A 69 3.36 18.17 -20.99
N HIS A 70 4.62 17.74 -20.97
CA HIS A 70 5.80 18.56 -21.26
C HIS A 70 6.06 18.68 -22.77
N LEU A 71 5.25 19.49 -23.46
CA LEU A 71 5.29 19.64 -24.91
C LEU A 71 6.63 20.17 -25.43
N ASP A 72 7.27 21.08 -24.70
CA ASP A 72 8.60 21.61 -24.97
C ASP A 72 9.68 20.51 -24.98
N VAL A 73 9.66 19.63 -23.96
CA VAL A 73 10.53 18.46 -23.88
C VAL A 73 10.26 17.49 -25.03
N LEU A 74 8.99 17.25 -25.38
CA LEU A 74 8.63 16.40 -26.51
C LEU A 74 9.14 16.95 -27.84
N MET A 75 8.99 18.25 -28.07
CA MET A 75 9.52 18.94 -29.25
C MET A 75 11.03 18.85 -29.31
N TRP A 76 11.72 19.02 -28.18
CA TRP A 76 13.17 18.87 -28.15
C TRP A 76 13.60 17.42 -28.41
N LEU A 77 12.94 16.44 -27.79
CA LEU A 77 13.22 15.02 -27.98
C LEU A 77 13.01 14.57 -29.44
N GLN A 78 12.06 15.18 -30.17
CA GLN A 78 11.81 14.93 -31.59
C GLN A 78 13.05 15.17 -32.44
N ASP A 79 13.77 16.26 -32.17
CA ASP A 79 14.97 16.66 -32.92
C ASP A 79 16.23 15.92 -32.43
N HIS A 80 16.11 15.19 -31.32
CA HIS A 80 17.22 14.60 -30.58
C HIS A 80 17.09 13.07 -30.44
N SER A 81 16.53 12.38 -31.44
CA SER A 81 16.43 10.91 -31.49
C SER A 81 15.60 10.29 -30.35
N GLY A 82 14.61 11.00 -29.83
CA GLY A 82 13.61 10.47 -28.92
C GLY A 82 12.62 9.55 -29.65
N TYR A 83 12.25 8.44 -29.01
CA TYR A 83 11.26 7.50 -29.52
C TYR A 83 9.96 7.61 -28.72
N ALA A 84 8.83 7.41 -29.40
CA ALA A 84 7.53 7.30 -28.75
C ALA A 84 7.02 5.87 -28.93
N THR A 85 6.14 5.45 -28.03
CA THR A 85 5.29 4.27 -28.26
C THR A 85 3.82 4.73 -28.29
N PRO A 86 2.86 3.87 -28.64
CA PRO A 86 1.43 4.18 -28.43
C PRO A 86 1.13 4.64 -26.98
N GLY A 87 1.96 4.22 -26.02
CA GLY A 87 1.93 4.65 -24.63
C GLY A 87 2.04 6.15 -24.43
N ALA A 88 2.75 6.89 -25.28
CA ALA A 88 2.84 8.35 -25.17
C ALA A 88 1.47 9.02 -25.28
N MET A 89 0.70 8.68 -26.33
CA MET A 89 -0.62 9.26 -26.53
C MET A 89 -1.63 8.72 -25.51
N ASN A 90 -1.53 7.44 -25.14
CA ASN A 90 -2.38 6.85 -24.11
C ASN A 90 -2.21 7.56 -22.75
N LYS A 91 -0.96 7.76 -22.31
CA LYS A 91 -0.65 8.43 -21.03
C LYS A 91 -1.01 9.91 -21.06
N ALA A 92 -0.73 10.63 -22.16
CA ALA A 92 -1.14 12.02 -22.32
C ALA A 92 -2.66 12.17 -22.26
N ALA A 93 -3.40 11.25 -22.89
CA ALA A 93 -4.86 11.23 -22.87
C ALA A 93 -5.40 10.94 -21.45
N ALA A 94 -4.82 9.97 -20.76
CA ALA A 94 -5.16 9.62 -19.37
C ALA A 94 -4.98 10.78 -18.38
N ARG A 95 -4.10 11.73 -18.70
CA ARG A 95 -3.77 12.91 -17.88
C ARG A 95 -4.40 14.21 -18.39
N GLY A 96 -5.16 14.15 -19.48
CA GLY A 96 -5.93 15.28 -19.99
C GLY A 96 -5.11 16.28 -20.80
N HIS A 97 -3.89 15.92 -21.22
CA HIS A 97 -2.99 16.79 -21.97
C HIS A 97 -3.37 16.83 -23.45
N LEU A 98 -4.47 17.50 -23.77
CA LEU A 98 -5.02 17.58 -25.13
C LEU A 98 -4.01 18.15 -26.14
N GLU A 99 -3.23 19.16 -25.76
CA GLU A 99 -2.21 19.75 -26.64
C GLU A 99 -1.14 18.73 -27.03
N VAL A 100 -0.69 17.92 -26.07
CA VAL A 100 0.26 16.83 -26.32
C VAL A 100 -0.37 15.75 -27.19
N VAL A 101 -1.63 15.37 -26.95
CA VAL A 101 -2.35 14.39 -27.79
C VAL A 101 -2.44 14.88 -29.24
N GLN A 102 -2.80 16.16 -29.44
CA GLN A 102 -2.86 16.78 -30.77
C GLN A 102 -1.49 16.82 -31.45
N TRP A 103 -0.45 17.20 -30.70
CA TRP A 103 0.91 17.24 -31.22
C TRP A 103 1.41 15.86 -31.63
N LEU A 104 1.24 14.85 -30.76
CA LEU A 104 1.59 13.46 -31.05
C LEU A 104 0.86 12.97 -32.31
N HIS A 105 -0.42 13.26 -32.45
CA HIS A 105 -1.18 12.88 -33.65
C HIS A 105 -0.66 13.53 -34.93
N GLN A 106 -0.26 14.80 -34.89
CA GLN A 106 0.20 15.55 -36.07
C GLN A 106 1.64 15.22 -36.46
N ARG A 107 2.50 14.91 -35.48
CA ARG A 107 3.95 14.81 -35.67
C ARG A 107 4.50 13.40 -35.57
N ARG A 108 3.74 12.45 -35.02
CA ARG A 108 4.17 11.07 -34.76
C ARG A 108 3.25 10.07 -35.47
N GLY A 109 3.80 8.91 -35.84
CA GLY A 109 3.12 7.87 -36.62
C GLY A 109 2.70 6.65 -35.80
N GLU A 110 3.12 6.58 -34.54
CA GLU A 110 2.94 5.43 -33.64
C GLU A 110 1.47 5.24 -33.23
N GLY A 111 0.67 6.31 -33.25
CA GLY A 111 -0.75 6.27 -32.91
C GLY A 111 -1.01 6.05 -31.43
N CYS A 112 -2.17 5.44 -31.12
CA CYS A 112 -2.56 5.08 -29.76
C CYS A 112 -3.22 3.70 -29.76
N THR A 113 -3.66 3.24 -28.58
CA THR A 113 -4.57 2.09 -28.46
C THR A 113 -5.94 2.55 -27.97
N SER A 114 -6.88 1.63 -27.79
CA SER A 114 -8.16 1.89 -27.13
C SER A 114 -7.99 2.44 -25.70
N ASP A 115 -6.83 2.20 -25.07
CA ASP A 115 -6.49 2.74 -23.75
C ASP A 115 -6.49 4.27 -23.71
N ALA A 116 -6.16 4.96 -24.82
CA ALA A 116 -6.20 6.43 -24.84
C ALA A 116 -7.60 6.96 -24.50
N MET A 117 -8.64 6.42 -25.14
CA MET A 117 -10.01 6.85 -24.88
C MET A 117 -10.54 6.26 -23.58
N ASN A 118 -10.22 5.00 -23.26
CA ASN A 118 -10.62 4.36 -22.01
C ASN A 118 -10.11 5.12 -20.79
N LEU A 119 -8.81 5.43 -20.75
CA LEU A 119 -8.18 6.12 -19.62
C LEU A 119 -8.57 7.60 -19.57
N ALA A 120 -8.70 8.28 -20.72
CA ALA A 120 -9.21 9.66 -20.74
C ALA A 120 -10.63 9.74 -20.18
N ALA A 121 -11.49 8.76 -20.52
CA ALA A 121 -12.84 8.68 -20.00
C ALA A 121 -12.85 8.37 -18.49
N ALA A 122 -12.05 7.40 -18.05
CA ALA A 122 -11.92 7.05 -16.64
C ALA A 122 -11.39 8.22 -15.79
N SER A 123 -10.55 9.09 -16.34
CA SER A 123 -10.05 10.31 -15.68
C SER A 123 -10.94 11.55 -15.86
N GLY A 124 -12.07 11.44 -16.57
CA GLY A 124 -13.03 12.54 -16.70
C GLY A 124 -12.65 13.60 -17.74
N HIS A 125 -11.69 13.31 -18.63
CA HIS A 125 -11.18 14.26 -19.62
C HIS A 125 -12.05 14.27 -20.88
N LEU A 126 -13.29 14.77 -20.77
CA LEU A 126 -14.27 14.78 -21.87
C LEU A 126 -13.74 15.42 -23.16
N THR A 127 -12.96 16.50 -23.06
CA THR A 127 -12.40 17.19 -24.24
C THR A 127 -11.44 16.31 -25.02
N VAL A 128 -10.63 15.50 -24.32
CA VAL A 128 -9.75 14.51 -24.93
C VAL A 128 -10.56 13.37 -25.54
N VAL A 129 -11.58 12.87 -24.84
CA VAL A 129 -12.47 11.82 -25.36
C VAL A 129 -13.15 12.25 -26.66
N GLN A 130 -13.72 13.45 -26.69
CA GLN A 130 -14.34 14.05 -27.88
C GLN A 130 -13.35 14.19 -29.03
N TRP A 131 -12.14 14.66 -28.73
CA TRP A 131 -11.10 14.82 -29.72
C TRP A 131 -10.65 13.48 -30.29
N LEU A 132 -10.38 12.48 -29.45
CA LEU A 132 -10.00 11.13 -29.87
C LEU A 132 -11.11 10.51 -30.74
N HIS A 133 -12.37 10.66 -30.36
CA HIS A 133 -13.50 10.16 -31.15
C HIS A 133 -13.58 10.77 -32.56
N GLY A 134 -13.33 12.08 -32.69
CA GLY A 134 -13.39 12.76 -33.98
C GLY A 134 -12.17 12.53 -34.89
N ASN A 135 -11.01 12.19 -34.32
CA ASN A 135 -9.72 12.21 -35.04
C ASN A 135 -9.01 10.85 -35.08
N ARG A 136 -9.45 9.85 -34.33
CA ARG A 136 -8.85 8.51 -34.20
C ARG A 136 -9.85 7.41 -34.51
N GLN A 137 -9.36 6.23 -34.89
CA GLN A 137 -10.18 5.10 -35.32
C GLN A 137 -10.07 3.88 -34.39
N GLU A 138 -9.17 3.93 -33.41
CA GLU A 138 -8.93 2.88 -32.43
C GLU A 138 -10.14 2.62 -31.52
N GLY A 139 -11.01 3.62 -31.35
CA GLY A 139 -12.22 3.52 -30.54
C GLY A 139 -11.94 3.38 -29.05
N CYS A 140 -12.90 2.78 -28.34
CA CYS A 140 -12.80 2.44 -26.92
C CYS A 140 -13.33 1.03 -26.67
N THR A 141 -13.27 0.57 -25.43
CA THR A 141 -13.95 -0.64 -24.96
C THR A 141 -15.04 -0.25 -23.95
N THR A 142 -15.71 -1.22 -23.35
CA THR A 142 -16.61 -1.01 -22.21
C THR A 142 -15.89 -0.33 -21.02
N ASP A 143 -14.56 -0.45 -20.94
CA ASP A 143 -13.75 0.15 -19.87
C ASP A 143 -13.84 1.68 -19.84
N ALA A 144 -14.12 2.33 -20.98
CA ALA A 144 -14.32 3.78 -21.02
C ALA A 144 -15.53 4.20 -20.17
N MET A 145 -16.67 3.56 -20.38
CA MET A 145 -17.90 3.91 -19.64
C MET A 145 -17.86 3.35 -18.23
N ASP A 146 -17.33 2.13 -18.04
CA ASP A 146 -17.16 1.52 -16.71
C ASP A 146 -16.23 2.36 -15.83
N GLY A 147 -15.08 2.80 -16.37
CA GLY A 147 -14.13 3.65 -15.66
C GLY A 147 -14.69 5.06 -15.38
N ALA A 148 -15.35 5.67 -16.35
CA ALA A 148 -15.99 6.97 -16.16
C ALA A 148 -17.07 6.92 -15.08
N ALA A 149 -17.88 5.86 -15.06
CA ALA A 149 -18.90 5.66 -14.04
C ALA A 149 -18.30 5.39 -12.66
N ASN A 150 -17.30 4.52 -12.58
CA ASN A 150 -16.59 4.20 -11.34
C ASN A 150 -15.99 5.43 -10.66
N ASN A 151 -15.54 6.43 -11.44
CA ASN A 151 -14.94 7.68 -10.94
C ASN A 151 -15.92 8.88 -10.95
N GLY A 152 -17.21 8.65 -11.17
CA GLY A 152 -18.24 9.69 -10.99
C GLY A 152 -18.33 10.72 -12.11
N HIS A 153 -17.78 10.42 -13.29
CA HIS A 153 -17.76 11.33 -14.43
C HIS A 153 -19.04 11.22 -15.26
N LEU A 154 -20.19 11.58 -14.66
CA LEU A 154 -21.51 11.47 -15.30
C LEU A 154 -21.57 12.11 -16.70
N HIS A 155 -20.97 13.29 -16.86
CA HIS A 155 -20.90 14.00 -18.14
C HIS A 155 -20.16 13.20 -19.24
N VAL A 156 -19.13 12.43 -18.88
CA VAL A 156 -18.43 11.52 -19.81
C VAL A 156 -19.30 10.30 -20.11
N VAL A 157 -19.94 9.71 -19.09
CA VAL A 157 -20.85 8.57 -19.26
C VAL A 157 -21.98 8.91 -20.23
N GLN A 158 -22.64 10.06 -20.03
CA GLN A 158 -23.71 10.57 -20.91
C GLN A 158 -23.21 10.77 -22.34
N TRP A 159 -22.02 11.35 -22.49
CA TRP A 159 -21.45 11.58 -23.81
C TRP A 159 -21.09 10.26 -24.51
N LEU A 160 -20.45 9.32 -23.82
CA LEU A 160 -20.12 8.00 -24.36
C LEU A 160 -21.40 7.26 -24.79
N HIS A 161 -22.45 7.28 -23.97
CA HIS A 161 -23.72 6.66 -24.32
C HIS A 161 -24.36 7.25 -25.60
N GLY A 162 -24.29 8.57 -25.78
CA GLY A 162 -24.87 9.23 -26.94
C GLY A 162 -24.06 9.08 -28.24
N ASN A 163 -22.75 8.81 -28.14
CA ASN A 163 -21.82 8.89 -29.29
C ASN A 163 -21.07 7.57 -29.59
N ARG A 164 -21.15 6.58 -28.70
CA ARG A 164 -20.46 5.28 -28.81
C ARG A 164 -21.44 4.12 -28.65
N THR A 165 -21.06 2.95 -29.18
CA THR A 165 -21.93 1.76 -29.21
C THR A 165 -21.43 0.62 -28.32
N GLU A 166 -20.22 0.74 -27.78
CA GLU A 166 -19.57 -0.25 -26.94
C GLU A 166 -20.31 -0.49 -25.63
N GLY A 167 -20.98 0.54 -25.10
CA GLY A 167 -21.76 0.45 -23.87
C GLY A 167 -20.90 0.34 -22.62
N CYS A 168 -21.42 -0.40 -21.64
CA CYS A 168 -20.82 -0.62 -20.33
C CYS A 168 -21.10 -2.06 -19.87
N THR A 169 -20.55 -2.45 -18.73
CA THR A 169 -20.89 -3.69 -18.03
C THR A 169 -21.55 -3.36 -16.68
N GLU A 170 -21.89 -4.39 -15.90
CA GLU A 170 -22.36 -4.24 -14.51
C GLU A 170 -21.34 -3.48 -13.63
N ARG A 171 -20.05 -3.49 -14.01
CA ARG A 171 -18.97 -2.79 -13.32
C ARG A 171 -19.16 -1.28 -13.27
N ALA A 172 -19.86 -0.69 -14.24
CA ALA A 172 -20.18 0.73 -14.23
C ALA A 172 -21.03 1.11 -13.01
N MET A 173 -22.13 0.40 -12.80
CA MET A 173 -23.03 0.68 -11.67
C MET A 173 -22.44 0.18 -10.35
N ASP A 174 -21.77 -0.98 -10.33
CA ASP A 174 -21.07 -1.49 -9.15
C ASP A 174 -20.01 -0.51 -8.64
N GLY A 175 -19.16 0.00 -9.55
CA GLY A 175 -18.11 0.96 -9.23
C GLY A 175 -18.66 2.32 -8.81
N ALA A 176 -19.66 2.84 -9.53
CA ALA A 176 -20.33 4.09 -9.18
C ALA A 176 -20.94 4.02 -7.78
N ALA A 177 -21.60 2.91 -7.44
CA ALA A 177 -22.17 2.70 -6.12
C ALA A 177 -21.09 2.60 -5.03
N ALA A 178 -20.02 1.84 -5.29
CA ALA A 178 -18.93 1.63 -4.34
C ALA A 178 -18.14 2.91 -4.00
N ASN A 179 -18.16 3.92 -4.88
CA ASN A 179 -17.54 5.23 -4.68
C ASN A 179 -18.55 6.36 -4.41
N GLY A 180 -19.84 6.03 -4.23
CA GLY A 180 -20.85 6.99 -3.76
C GLY A 180 -21.36 7.95 -4.83
N HIS A 181 -21.16 7.63 -6.12
CA HIS A 181 -21.64 8.42 -7.25
C HIS A 181 -23.11 8.10 -7.55
N LEU A 182 -24.00 8.49 -6.62
CA LEU A 182 -25.43 8.18 -6.68
C LEU A 182 -26.10 8.76 -7.95
N ASP A 183 -25.66 9.92 -8.42
CA ASP A 183 -26.13 10.53 -9.67
C ASP A 183 -25.83 9.65 -10.90
N VAL A 184 -24.64 9.05 -10.95
CA VAL A 184 -24.26 8.06 -11.98
C VAL A 184 -25.08 6.79 -11.83
N VAL A 185 -25.28 6.27 -10.61
CA VAL A 185 -26.10 5.08 -10.37
C VAL A 185 -27.54 5.28 -10.85
N GLN A 186 -28.16 6.42 -10.49
CA GLN A 186 -29.51 6.79 -10.91
C GLN A 186 -29.61 6.88 -12.44
N TRP A 187 -28.66 7.57 -13.07
CA TRP A 187 -28.65 7.71 -14.52
C TRP A 187 -28.47 6.36 -15.24
N LEU A 188 -27.54 5.52 -14.78
CA LEU A 188 -27.33 4.19 -15.33
C LEU A 188 -28.58 3.32 -15.16
N HIS A 189 -29.27 3.40 -14.03
CA HIS A 189 -30.52 2.66 -13.81
C HIS A 189 -31.65 3.09 -14.74
N GLU A 190 -31.82 4.39 -14.97
CA GLU A 190 -32.90 4.92 -15.81
C GLU A 190 -32.68 4.63 -17.30
N ILE A 191 -31.42 4.66 -17.75
CA ILE A 191 -31.08 4.67 -19.18
C ILE A 191 -30.52 3.33 -19.68
N ARG A 192 -29.84 2.57 -18.83
CA ARG A 192 -29.09 1.36 -19.21
C ARG A 192 -29.79 0.09 -18.70
N ARG A 193 -29.44 -1.07 -19.27
CA ARG A 193 -30.13 -2.35 -19.00
C ARG A 193 -29.22 -3.42 -18.39
N GLU A 194 -27.93 -3.14 -18.34
CA GLU A 194 -26.90 -4.01 -17.82
C GLU A 194 -27.10 -4.31 -16.34
N GLY A 195 -27.62 -3.34 -15.56
CA GLY A 195 -27.85 -3.51 -14.14
C GLY A 195 -26.59 -3.44 -13.29
N CYS A 196 -26.63 -4.09 -12.14
CA CYS A 196 -25.51 -4.20 -11.19
C CYS A 196 -25.48 -5.61 -10.60
N THR A 197 -24.45 -5.90 -9.81
CA THR A 197 -24.39 -7.12 -9.00
C THR A 197 -24.58 -6.79 -7.51
N THR A 198 -24.45 -7.78 -6.63
CA THR A 198 -24.39 -7.53 -5.18
C THR A 198 -23.21 -6.63 -4.79
N ALA A 199 -22.18 -6.53 -5.65
CA ALA A 199 -21.01 -5.69 -5.41
C ALA A 199 -21.35 -4.19 -5.32
N ALA A 200 -22.43 -3.72 -5.97
CA ALA A 200 -22.89 -2.34 -5.83
C ALA A 200 -23.24 -2.00 -4.37
N MET A 201 -24.14 -2.78 -3.75
CA MET A 201 -24.57 -2.53 -2.38
C MET A 201 -23.47 -2.91 -1.37
N ASP A 202 -22.73 -4.00 -1.60
CA ASP A 202 -21.59 -4.38 -0.76
C ASP A 202 -20.50 -3.30 -0.74
N GLY A 203 -20.18 -2.75 -1.91
CA GLY A 203 -19.22 -1.66 -2.09
C GLY A 203 -19.70 -0.36 -1.44
N ALA A 204 -20.95 0.03 -1.68
CA ALA A 204 -21.55 1.22 -1.08
C ALA A 204 -21.55 1.14 0.46
N ALA A 205 -21.88 -0.03 1.01
CA ALA A 205 -21.85 -0.28 2.44
C ALA A 205 -20.41 -0.21 3.01
N ARG A 206 -19.44 -0.83 2.32
CA ARG A 206 -18.02 -0.78 2.69
C ARG A 206 -17.46 0.64 2.72
N SER A 207 -17.92 1.51 1.83
CA SER A 207 -17.39 2.89 1.67
C SER A 207 -18.24 3.97 2.36
N ASN A 208 -19.19 3.58 3.23
CA ASN A 208 -20.07 4.49 3.98
C ASN A 208 -21.04 5.33 3.14
N HIS A 209 -21.49 4.82 2.00
CA HIS A 209 -22.45 5.52 1.13
C HIS A 209 -23.88 5.08 1.43
N LEU A 210 -24.39 5.44 2.62
CA LEU A 210 -25.72 5.03 3.08
C LEU A 210 -26.85 5.44 2.13
N GLU A 211 -26.78 6.65 1.56
CA GLU A 211 -27.77 7.12 0.59
C GLU A 211 -27.82 6.22 -0.65
N THR A 212 -26.66 5.77 -1.14
CA THR A 212 -26.57 4.82 -2.25
C THR A 212 -27.07 3.44 -1.86
N VAL A 213 -26.79 2.97 -0.65
CA VAL A 213 -27.33 1.69 -0.12
C VAL A 213 -28.86 1.73 -0.07
N GLN A 214 -29.44 2.80 0.47
CA GLN A 214 -30.89 3.01 0.55
C GLN A 214 -31.51 3.06 -0.84
N TRP A 215 -30.90 3.83 -1.74
CA TRP A 215 -31.41 3.95 -3.10
C TRP A 215 -31.38 2.61 -3.84
N LEU A 216 -30.27 1.86 -3.74
CA LEU A 216 -30.17 0.52 -4.34
C LEU A 216 -31.20 -0.45 -3.74
N HIS A 217 -31.48 -0.35 -2.44
CA HIS A 217 -32.51 -1.17 -1.80
C HIS A 217 -33.92 -0.90 -2.34
N ASP A 218 -34.25 0.36 -2.54
CA ASP A 218 -35.59 0.77 -2.99
C ASP A 218 -35.83 0.52 -4.48
N HIS A 219 -34.77 0.50 -5.30
CA HIS A 219 -34.87 0.51 -6.78
C HIS A 219 -34.28 -0.73 -7.47
N ARG A 220 -33.52 -1.58 -6.77
CA ARG A 220 -32.85 -2.77 -7.31
C ARG A 220 -33.24 -4.03 -6.55
N THR A 221 -33.10 -5.18 -7.22
CA THR A 221 -33.52 -6.49 -6.67
C THR A 221 -32.36 -7.42 -6.36
N GLU A 222 -31.15 -7.07 -6.81
CA GLU A 222 -29.93 -7.86 -6.66
C GLU A 222 -29.51 -8.00 -5.19
N GLY A 223 -29.82 -6.99 -4.37
CA GLY A 223 -29.55 -7.01 -2.94
C GLY A 223 -28.07 -6.85 -2.61
N CYS A 224 -27.66 -7.42 -1.47
CA CYS A 224 -26.29 -7.45 -1.01
C CYS A 224 -25.89 -8.89 -0.63
N SER A 225 -24.61 -9.09 -0.35
CA SER A 225 -24.15 -10.30 0.34
C SER A 225 -23.89 -10.00 1.82
N MET A 226 -23.50 -11.03 2.58
CA MET A 226 -23.00 -10.85 3.96
C MET A 226 -21.77 -9.90 4.02
N ALA A 227 -21.08 -9.70 2.89
CA ALA A 227 -19.95 -8.79 2.81
C ALA A 227 -20.34 -7.34 3.10
N ALA A 228 -21.55 -6.88 2.76
CA ALA A 228 -22.01 -5.52 3.05
C ALA A 228 -21.89 -5.20 4.55
N MET A 229 -22.46 -6.04 5.42
CA MET A 229 -22.44 -5.80 6.87
C MET A 229 -21.04 -6.08 7.45
N ASN A 230 -20.36 -7.14 6.99
CA ASN A 230 -19.00 -7.46 7.45
C ASN A 230 -18.00 -6.32 7.17
N LEU A 231 -18.05 -5.74 5.97
CA LEU A 231 -17.12 -4.70 5.54
C LEU A 231 -17.51 -3.31 6.08
N ALA A 232 -18.81 -3.02 6.23
CA ALA A 232 -19.27 -1.84 6.96
C ALA A 232 -18.81 -1.88 8.43
N ALA A 233 -18.90 -3.04 9.07
CA ALA A 233 -18.44 -3.24 10.45
C ALA A 233 -16.91 -3.08 10.57
N ARG A 234 -16.15 -3.71 9.67
CA ARG A 234 -14.69 -3.56 9.58
C ARG A 234 -14.24 -2.10 9.48
N ASN A 235 -14.98 -1.25 8.79
CA ASN A 235 -14.62 0.15 8.57
C ASN A 235 -15.32 1.11 9.56
N GLY A 236 -16.03 0.59 10.56
CA GLY A 236 -16.61 1.41 11.63
C GLY A 236 -17.90 2.14 11.24
N HIS A 237 -18.56 1.73 10.16
CA HIS A 237 -19.75 2.40 9.62
C HIS A 237 -21.01 1.93 10.36
N LEU A 238 -21.12 2.25 11.66
CA LEU A 238 -22.19 1.77 12.53
C LEU A 238 -23.59 2.06 11.99
N VAL A 239 -23.82 3.24 11.41
CA VAL A 239 -25.13 3.62 10.85
C VAL A 239 -25.51 2.71 9.67
N VAL A 240 -24.55 2.36 8.81
CA VAL A 240 -24.78 1.41 7.72
C VAL A 240 -25.05 0.01 8.26
N VAL A 241 -24.31 -0.44 9.27
CA VAL A 241 -24.54 -1.74 9.93
C VAL A 241 -25.96 -1.82 10.52
N GLN A 242 -26.38 -0.79 11.24
CA GLN A 242 -27.73 -0.68 11.80
C GLN A 242 -28.81 -0.71 10.72
N TRP A 243 -28.60 0.05 9.64
CA TRP A 243 -29.54 0.11 8.54
C TRP A 243 -29.65 -1.23 7.81
N LEU A 244 -28.52 -1.89 7.52
CA LEU A 244 -28.49 -3.22 6.90
C LEU A 244 -29.21 -4.23 7.78
N HIS A 245 -28.95 -4.24 9.10
CA HIS A 245 -29.64 -5.15 10.02
C HIS A 245 -31.16 -4.95 10.03
N ALA A 246 -31.63 -3.70 9.99
CA ALA A 246 -33.06 -3.41 10.05
C ALA A 246 -33.79 -3.73 8.74
N ASN A 247 -33.12 -3.64 7.59
CA ASN A 247 -33.77 -3.66 6.27
C ASN A 247 -33.38 -4.87 5.39
N ARG A 248 -32.35 -5.63 5.76
CA ARG A 248 -31.78 -6.70 4.93
C ARG A 248 -31.71 -8.05 5.66
N PRO A 249 -32.24 -9.15 5.09
CA PRO A 249 -32.23 -10.46 5.73
C PRO A 249 -30.89 -11.21 5.67
N GLU A 250 -29.92 -10.76 4.86
CA GLU A 250 -28.66 -11.49 4.59
C GLU A 250 -27.77 -11.63 5.83
N GLY A 251 -27.82 -10.67 6.75
CA GLY A 251 -27.06 -10.70 7.99
C GLY A 251 -25.55 -10.51 7.79
N CYS A 252 -24.76 -11.20 8.61
CA CYS A 252 -23.31 -11.10 8.66
C CYS A 252 -22.70 -12.45 9.07
N THR A 253 -21.37 -12.56 9.05
CA THR A 253 -20.64 -13.69 9.65
C THR A 253 -19.90 -13.22 10.91
N THR A 254 -19.14 -14.11 11.56
CA THR A 254 -18.21 -13.74 12.65
C THR A 254 -17.20 -12.68 12.23
N ASP A 255 -16.91 -12.56 10.93
CA ASP A 255 -16.00 -11.55 10.38
C ASP A 255 -16.44 -10.13 10.71
N ALA A 256 -17.75 -9.85 10.85
CA ALA A 256 -18.21 -8.51 11.20
C ALA A 256 -17.63 -8.04 12.54
N MET A 257 -17.71 -8.89 13.58
CA MET A 257 -17.20 -8.55 14.90
C MET A 257 -15.67 -8.71 14.97
N ASP A 258 -15.12 -9.76 14.34
CA ASP A 258 -13.66 -10.00 14.30
C ASP A 258 -12.92 -8.83 13.63
N LEU A 259 -13.41 -8.36 12.48
CA LEU A 259 -12.77 -7.28 11.74
C LEU A 259 -13.05 -5.90 12.36
N ALA A 260 -14.23 -5.67 12.95
CA ALA A 260 -14.49 -4.44 13.71
C ALA A 260 -13.56 -4.33 14.93
N ALA A 261 -13.34 -5.45 15.63
CA ALA A 261 -12.41 -5.52 16.74
C ALA A 261 -10.95 -5.28 16.30
N ALA A 262 -10.54 -5.90 15.20
CA ALA A 262 -9.21 -5.70 14.60
C ALA A 262 -8.94 -4.25 14.17
N LYS A 263 -9.98 -3.44 13.94
CA LYS A 263 -9.88 -2.02 13.56
C LYS A 263 -10.23 -1.05 14.69
N GLY A 264 -10.46 -1.55 15.90
CA GLY A 264 -10.68 -0.70 17.07
C GLY A 264 -12.07 -0.06 17.13
N HIS A 265 -13.04 -0.58 16.37
CA HIS A 265 -14.39 -0.03 16.31
C HIS A 265 -15.27 -0.58 17.43
N LEU A 266 -14.95 -0.19 18.68
CA LEU A 266 -15.63 -0.69 19.88
C LEU A 266 -17.15 -0.51 19.84
N GLU A 267 -17.66 0.63 19.35
CA GLU A 267 -19.10 0.87 19.25
C GLU A 267 -19.80 -0.13 18.33
N VAL A 268 -19.15 -0.50 17.22
CA VAL A 268 -19.66 -1.53 16.30
C VAL A 268 -19.63 -2.91 16.97
N VAL A 269 -18.56 -3.25 17.68
CA VAL A 269 -18.44 -4.51 18.42
C VAL A 269 -19.56 -4.64 19.46
N GLN A 270 -19.79 -3.59 20.26
CA GLN A 270 -20.85 -3.52 21.27
C GLN A 270 -22.25 -3.66 20.65
N TRP A 271 -22.46 -2.98 19.52
CA TRP A 271 -23.73 -3.03 18.82
C TRP A 271 -23.99 -4.42 18.23
N LEU A 272 -23.01 -5.01 17.53
CA LEU A 272 -23.10 -6.36 16.98
C LEU A 272 -23.36 -7.38 18.09
N HIS A 273 -22.68 -7.27 19.22
CA HIS A 273 -22.89 -8.17 20.37
C HIS A 273 -24.32 -8.13 20.92
N SER A 274 -24.93 -6.94 20.97
CA SER A 274 -26.26 -6.76 21.55
C SER A 274 -27.41 -7.10 20.59
N HIS A 275 -27.17 -7.05 19.28
CA HIS A 275 -28.21 -7.18 18.26
C HIS A 275 -28.07 -8.39 17.34
N ARG A 276 -26.94 -9.11 17.40
CA ARG A 276 -26.61 -10.22 16.49
C ARG A 276 -26.17 -11.47 17.26
N THR A 277 -26.39 -12.64 16.68
CA THR A 277 -26.18 -13.94 17.33
C THR A 277 -24.95 -14.69 16.82
N GLU A 278 -24.36 -14.24 15.71
CA GLU A 278 -23.22 -14.86 15.04
C GLU A 278 -21.96 -14.85 15.92
N GLY A 279 -21.81 -13.81 16.75
CA GLY A 279 -20.68 -13.69 17.67
C GLY A 279 -19.36 -13.34 16.99
N CYS A 280 -18.27 -13.77 17.59
CA CYS A 280 -16.91 -13.57 17.11
C CYS A 280 -16.11 -14.88 17.25
N THR A 281 -14.86 -14.86 16.83
CA THR A 281 -13.89 -15.93 17.12
C THR A 281 -12.78 -15.40 18.03
N ALA A 282 -11.80 -16.25 18.38
CA ALA A 282 -10.60 -15.79 19.07
C ALA A 282 -9.82 -14.74 18.26
N SER A 283 -10.02 -14.68 16.93
CA SER A 283 -9.40 -13.68 16.07
C SER A 283 -9.79 -12.24 16.40
N ALA A 284 -10.98 -11.99 16.97
CA ALA A 284 -11.37 -10.66 17.45
C ALA A 284 -10.39 -10.12 18.49
N MET A 285 -10.13 -10.88 19.56
CA MET A 285 -9.22 -10.45 20.62
C MET A 285 -7.77 -10.50 20.18
N ASP A 286 -7.37 -11.54 19.42
CA ASP A 286 -6.01 -11.66 18.88
C ASP A 286 -5.64 -10.47 17.99
N SER A 287 -6.56 -10.05 17.10
CA SER A 287 -6.31 -8.98 16.14
C SER A 287 -6.48 -7.58 16.74
N ALA A 288 -7.39 -7.42 17.72
CA ALA A 288 -7.48 -6.20 18.51
C ALA A 288 -6.19 -5.97 19.31
N ALA A 289 -5.65 -7.03 19.92
CA ALA A 289 -4.38 -6.98 20.64
C ALA A 289 -3.19 -6.67 19.72
N ALA A 290 -3.14 -7.33 18.56
CA ALA A 290 -2.12 -7.07 17.53
C ALA A 290 -2.10 -5.63 17.01
N SER A 291 -3.24 -4.93 17.08
CA SER A 291 -3.41 -3.55 16.61
C SER A 291 -3.40 -2.52 17.75
N GLY A 292 -3.19 -2.94 18.99
CA GLY A 292 -3.08 -2.05 20.14
C GLY A 292 -4.41 -1.52 20.69
N HIS A 293 -5.54 -2.14 20.34
CA HIS A 293 -6.88 -1.69 20.75
C HIS A 293 -7.26 -2.24 22.12
N ILE A 294 -6.63 -1.72 23.19
CA ILE A 294 -6.79 -2.21 24.57
C ILE A 294 -8.25 -2.14 25.07
N ASP A 295 -8.99 -1.11 24.68
CA ASP A 295 -10.40 -0.92 25.03
C ASP A 295 -11.27 -2.04 24.46
N VAL A 296 -11.04 -2.43 23.21
CA VAL A 296 -11.69 -3.58 22.57
C VAL A 296 -11.29 -4.89 23.25
N VAL A 297 -9.99 -5.08 23.54
CA VAL A 297 -9.49 -6.30 24.22
C VAL A 297 -10.16 -6.47 25.59
N ARG A 298 -10.20 -5.40 26.40
CA ARG A 298 -10.87 -5.40 27.71
C ARG A 298 -12.35 -5.72 27.59
N TRP A 299 -13.02 -5.05 26.65
CA TRP A 299 -14.44 -5.25 26.46
C TRP A 299 -14.77 -6.68 26.01
N LEU A 300 -14.01 -7.23 25.06
CA LEU A 300 -14.17 -8.62 24.60
C LEU A 300 -13.93 -9.61 25.74
N HIS A 301 -12.94 -9.38 26.59
CA HIS A 301 -12.69 -10.24 27.76
C HIS A 301 -13.85 -10.25 28.75
N GLU A 302 -14.45 -9.09 29.02
CA GLU A 302 -15.54 -8.95 29.97
C GLU A 302 -16.86 -9.54 29.44
N HIS A 303 -17.10 -9.51 28.12
CA HIS A 303 -18.41 -9.79 27.52
C HIS A 303 -18.47 -11.03 26.61
N ARG A 304 -17.33 -11.61 26.23
CA ARG A 304 -17.24 -12.76 25.31
C ARG A 304 -16.51 -13.94 25.96
N LYS A 305 -16.77 -15.16 25.46
CA LYS A 305 -16.24 -16.41 26.03
C LYS A 305 -15.23 -17.11 25.11
N GLU A 306 -15.11 -16.63 23.88
CA GLU A 306 -14.23 -17.16 22.84
C GLU A 306 -12.75 -17.01 23.21
N GLY A 307 -12.42 -16.02 24.04
CA GLY A 307 -11.07 -15.79 24.55
C GLY A 307 -10.11 -15.31 23.47
N CYS A 308 -8.83 -15.61 23.67
CA CYS A 308 -7.75 -15.33 22.72
C CYS A 308 -6.87 -16.56 22.56
N THR A 309 -5.88 -16.49 21.69
CA THR A 309 -4.77 -17.45 21.61
C THR A 309 -3.47 -16.79 22.06
N THR A 310 -2.37 -17.54 22.05
CA THR A 310 -1.03 -16.95 22.27
C THR A 310 -0.70 -15.87 21.22
N ALA A 311 -1.41 -15.86 20.08
CA ALA A 311 -1.23 -14.84 19.06
C ALA A 311 -1.56 -13.43 19.54
N ALA A 312 -2.49 -13.25 20.49
CA ALA A 312 -2.80 -11.94 21.06
C ALA A 312 -1.56 -11.29 21.67
N MET A 313 -0.87 -11.98 22.59
CA MET A 313 0.31 -11.43 23.26
C MET A 313 1.53 -11.42 22.32
N ASP A 314 1.71 -12.46 21.49
CA ASP A 314 2.81 -12.52 20.51
C ASP A 314 2.76 -11.36 19.52
N ASN A 315 1.57 -11.03 19.01
CA ASN A 315 1.41 -9.96 18.02
C ASN A 315 1.32 -8.57 18.66
N ALA A 316 0.75 -8.44 19.87
CA ALA A 316 0.83 -7.20 20.63
C ALA A 316 2.29 -6.84 20.92
N ALA A 317 3.12 -7.83 21.26
CA ALA A 317 4.55 -7.64 21.45
C ALA A 317 5.27 -7.25 20.15
N ALA A 318 4.90 -7.88 19.03
CA ALA A 318 5.42 -7.55 17.70
C ALA A 318 5.10 -6.11 17.27
N GLY A 319 3.94 -5.57 17.69
CA GLY A 319 3.51 -4.19 17.41
C GLY A 319 3.94 -3.15 18.46
N GLY A 320 4.64 -3.58 19.52
CA GLY A 320 5.11 -2.68 20.58
C GLY A 320 4.02 -2.20 21.54
N HIS A 321 2.88 -2.91 21.61
CA HIS A 321 1.74 -2.53 22.45
C HIS A 321 1.94 -3.04 23.89
N LEU A 322 2.84 -2.39 24.63
CA LEU A 322 3.21 -2.79 26.00
C LEU A 322 2.02 -2.83 26.95
N ASP A 323 1.10 -1.87 26.86
CA ASP A 323 -0.11 -1.80 27.66
C ASP A 323 -1.03 -3.02 27.44
N VAL A 324 -1.20 -3.45 26.19
CA VAL A 324 -1.90 -4.68 25.82
C VAL A 324 -1.18 -5.91 26.34
N VAL A 325 0.14 -5.99 26.20
CA VAL A 325 0.95 -7.13 26.69
C VAL A 325 0.83 -7.26 28.22
N GLN A 326 0.98 -6.15 28.95
CA GLN A 326 0.83 -6.11 30.40
C GLN A 326 -0.58 -6.54 30.83
N TRP A 327 -1.59 -6.01 30.15
CA TRP A 327 -2.97 -6.34 30.47
C TRP A 327 -3.29 -7.81 30.19
N LEU A 328 -2.87 -8.35 29.04
CA LEU A 328 -3.03 -9.77 28.71
C LEU A 328 -2.29 -10.66 29.72
N HIS A 329 -1.07 -10.30 30.13
CA HIS A 329 -0.34 -11.05 31.15
C HIS A 329 -1.09 -11.10 32.49
N ALA A 330 -1.71 -9.99 32.91
CA ALA A 330 -2.41 -9.91 34.18
C ALA A 330 -3.79 -10.59 34.18
N ASN A 331 -4.45 -10.71 33.02
CA ASN A 331 -5.87 -11.10 32.95
C ASN A 331 -6.15 -12.37 32.12
N ARG A 332 -5.15 -12.93 31.43
CA ARG A 332 -5.29 -14.10 30.54
C ARG A 332 -4.27 -15.18 30.86
N GLU A 333 -4.67 -16.44 30.70
CA GLU A 333 -3.84 -17.61 31.01
C GLU A 333 -3.11 -18.17 29.78
N GLU A 334 -3.56 -17.82 28.57
CA GLU A 334 -3.00 -18.33 27.31
C GLU A 334 -1.53 -17.97 27.12
N GLY A 335 -1.10 -16.81 27.65
CA GLY A 335 0.29 -16.37 27.63
C GLY A 335 0.80 -15.98 26.24
N CYS A 336 2.11 -16.16 26.04
CA CYS A 336 2.78 -15.94 24.76
C CYS A 336 3.68 -17.11 24.42
N THR A 337 4.27 -17.08 23.23
CA THR A 337 5.33 -17.98 22.83
C THR A 337 6.66 -17.23 22.76
N ILE A 338 7.75 -17.93 22.42
CA ILE A 338 9.04 -17.31 22.07
C ILE A 338 8.92 -16.28 20.92
N ALA A 339 7.84 -16.33 20.13
CA ALA A 339 7.61 -15.39 19.06
C ALA A 339 7.42 -13.95 19.56
N ALA A 340 6.94 -13.74 20.79
CA ALA A 340 6.76 -12.41 21.36
C ALA A 340 8.09 -11.62 21.41
N ILE A 341 9.12 -12.16 22.07
CA ILE A 341 10.44 -11.51 22.13
C ILE A 341 11.11 -11.53 20.75
N ASP A 342 11.02 -12.63 20.00
CA ASP A 342 11.63 -12.72 18.67
C ASP A 342 11.13 -11.62 17.72
N ARG A 343 9.82 -11.33 17.73
CA ARG A 343 9.21 -10.31 16.87
C ARG A 343 9.37 -8.91 17.44
N ALA A 344 9.22 -8.71 18.75
CA ALA A 344 9.49 -7.43 19.41
C ALA A 344 10.93 -6.94 19.14
N ALA A 345 11.89 -7.87 19.07
CA ALA A 345 13.27 -7.56 18.71
C ALA A 345 13.43 -7.04 17.27
N GLY A 346 12.61 -7.51 16.33
CA GLY A 346 12.56 -6.97 14.98
C GLY A 346 11.82 -5.64 14.87
N GLY A 347 10.91 -5.34 15.80
CA GLY A 347 10.15 -4.09 15.84
C GLY A 347 10.83 -2.95 16.60
N GLY A 348 11.96 -3.21 17.27
CA GLY A 348 12.62 -2.18 18.10
C GLY A 348 11.96 -1.96 19.47
N HIS A 349 11.12 -2.89 19.92
CA HIS A 349 10.28 -2.72 21.13
C HIS A 349 10.98 -3.23 22.40
N PHE A 350 12.03 -2.53 22.82
CA PHE A 350 12.86 -2.96 23.96
C PHE A 350 12.11 -2.99 25.29
N ASP A 351 11.18 -2.07 25.51
CA ASP A 351 10.32 -2.00 26.69
C ASP A 351 9.43 -3.25 26.84
N VAL A 352 8.86 -3.74 25.73
CA VAL A 352 8.13 -5.00 25.66
C VAL A 352 9.04 -6.19 25.97
N ILE A 353 10.24 -6.24 25.36
CA ILE A 353 11.21 -7.32 25.61
C ILE A 353 11.60 -7.35 27.09
N PHE A 354 11.89 -6.19 27.67
CA PHE A 354 12.27 -6.06 29.06
C PHE A 354 11.15 -6.56 29.99
N PHE A 355 9.91 -6.15 29.75
CA PHE A 355 8.76 -6.64 30.49
C PHE A 355 8.61 -8.16 30.39
N LEU A 356 8.62 -8.70 29.16
CA LEU A 356 8.48 -10.14 28.93
C LEU A 356 9.61 -10.96 29.59
N GLN A 357 10.83 -10.43 29.63
CA GLN A 357 11.96 -11.08 30.28
C GLN A 357 11.85 -11.07 31.82
N CYS A 358 11.26 -10.03 32.40
CA CYS A 358 11.06 -9.94 33.84
C CYS A 358 9.89 -10.82 34.32
N GLU A 359 8.79 -10.80 33.58
CA GLU A 359 7.52 -11.37 34.06
C GLU A 359 7.18 -12.73 33.45
N ARG A 360 7.96 -13.20 32.45
CA ARG A 360 7.68 -14.47 31.76
C ARG A 360 8.91 -15.35 31.54
N MET A 361 8.66 -16.63 31.24
CA MET A 361 9.67 -17.70 31.23
C MET A 361 9.98 -18.26 29.84
N GLU A 362 9.19 -17.94 28.82
CA GLU A 362 9.32 -18.50 27.47
C GLU A 362 10.66 -18.11 26.83
N GLY A 363 11.11 -16.87 27.05
CA GLY A 363 12.36 -16.34 26.53
C GLY A 363 12.33 -16.12 25.01
N CYS A 364 13.51 -16.17 24.37
CA CYS A 364 13.68 -15.95 22.94
C CYS A 364 14.38 -17.11 22.23
N SER A 365 14.32 -17.10 20.90
CA SER A 365 15.11 -17.99 20.04
C SER A 365 16.23 -17.24 19.33
N SER A 366 16.99 -17.94 18.48
CA SER A 366 18.01 -17.30 17.64
C SER A 366 17.40 -16.29 16.65
N LYS A 367 16.09 -16.38 16.38
CA LYS A 367 15.38 -15.43 15.52
C LYS A 367 15.34 -14.03 16.10
N ALA A 368 15.33 -13.83 17.42
CA ALA A 368 15.45 -12.50 18.02
C ALA A 368 16.71 -11.77 17.54
N PHE A 369 17.85 -12.47 17.50
CA PHE A 369 19.12 -11.93 17.01
C PHE A 369 19.06 -11.61 15.52
N VAL A 370 18.51 -12.54 14.73
CA VAL A 370 18.34 -12.34 13.28
C VAL A 370 17.45 -11.15 12.99
N ASN A 371 16.31 -11.03 13.67
CA ASN A 371 15.32 -9.97 13.49
C ASN A 371 15.89 -8.61 13.91
N ALA A 372 16.50 -8.49 15.09
CA ALA A 372 17.16 -7.25 15.51
C ALA A 372 18.27 -6.83 14.53
N THR A 373 19.07 -7.78 14.06
CA THR A 373 20.11 -7.55 13.04
C THR A 373 19.52 -7.12 11.69
N ALA A 374 18.42 -7.74 11.28
CA ALA A 374 17.70 -7.47 10.03
C ALA A 374 16.96 -6.13 10.06
N SER A 375 16.53 -5.65 11.22
CA SER A 375 15.85 -4.37 11.37
C SER A 375 16.78 -3.20 11.68
N GLY A 376 17.97 -3.46 12.21
CA GLY A 376 18.91 -2.37 12.56
C GLY A 376 18.94 -2.03 14.05
N GLU A 377 18.32 -2.84 14.89
CA GLU A 377 18.13 -2.59 16.32
C GLU A 377 19.38 -2.95 17.13
N LEU A 378 20.39 -2.09 17.09
CA LEU A 378 21.68 -2.33 17.74
C LEU A 378 21.56 -2.46 19.27
N GLU A 379 20.69 -1.66 19.91
CA GLU A 379 20.47 -1.72 21.36
C GLU A 379 19.88 -3.06 21.80
N ILE A 380 18.88 -3.55 21.07
CA ILE A 380 18.29 -4.86 21.34
C ILE A 380 19.31 -5.96 21.06
N LEU A 381 20.07 -5.84 19.97
CA LEU A 381 21.10 -6.81 19.63
C LEU A 381 22.19 -6.90 20.70
N THR A 382 22.70 -5.78 21.19
CA THR A 382 23.71 -5.76 22.26
C THR A 382 23.16 -6.39 23.54
N TRP A 383 21.91 -6.07 23.89
CA TRP A 383 21.24 -6.65 25.05
C TRP A 383 21.04 -8.17 24.91
N LEU A 384 20.63 -8.65 23.73
CA LEU A 384 20.48 -10.09 23.44
C LEU A 384 21.82 -10.83 23.59
N PHE A 385 22.92 -10.24 23.12
CA PHE A 385 24.26 -10.81 23.28
C PHE A 385 24.75 -10.82 24.73
N ALA A 386 24.34 -9.84 25.54
CA ALA A 386 24.70 -9.77 26.95
C ALA A 386 23.91 -10.79 27.81
N ASN A 387 22.63 -11.01 27.51
CA ASN A 387 21.73 -11.77 28.38
C ASN A 387 21.34 -13.15 27.84
N HIS A 388 21.42 -13.37 26.53
CA HIS A 388 20.92 -14.57 25.87
C HIS A 388 21.91 -15.18 24.86
N ARG A 389 23.23 -14.96 25.03
CA ARG A 389 24.27 -15.47 24.12
C ARG A 389 24.15 -16.97 23.81
N GLN A 390 23.77 -17.78 24.80
CA GLN A 390 23.53 -19.21 24.67
C GLN A 390 22.41 -19.59 23.69
N LYS A 391 21.51 -18.66 23.36
CA LYS A 391 20.44 -18.83 22.38
C LYS A 391 20.86 -18.47 20.96
N LEU A 392 22.07 -17.90 20.79
CA LEU A 392 22.64 -17.62 19.48
C LEU A 392 22.80 -18.93 18.70
N GLY A 393 22.06 -19.06 17.60
CA GLY A 393 22.10 -20.23 16.74
C GLY A 393 23.35 -20.25 15.85
N ARG A 394 23.37 -21.15 14.86
CA ARG A 394 24.40 -21.15 13.79
C ARG A 394 24.16 -20.07 12.72
N ASP A 395 23.34 -19.08 13.06
CA ASP A 395 22.88 -18.04 12.15
C ASP A 395 24.02 -17.09 11.81
N ARG A 396 24.31 -16.93 10.52
CA ARG A 396 25.34 -16.00 10.04
C ARG A 396 24.78 -14.57 10.06
N LEU A 397 24.74 -13.96 11.25
CA LEU A 397 24.19 -12.61 11.46
C LEU A 397 24.75 -11.55 10.49
N ARG A 398 26.03 -11.69 10.07
CA ARG A 398 26.65 -10.80 9.07
C ARG A 398 25.89 -10.71 7.74
N ILE A 399 25.19 -11.78 7.34
CA ILE A 399 24.37 -11.77 6.11
C ILE A 399 23.15 -10.86 6.28
N TYR A 400 22.52 -10.89 7.46
CA TYR A 400 21.35 -10.06 7.78
C TYR A 400 21.71 -8.59 8.09
N ALA A 401 23.00 -8.33 8.37
CA ALA A 401 23.53 -6.99 8.61
C ALA A 401 24.03 -6.28 7.34
N LEU A 402 23.88 -6.88 6.15
CA LEU A 402 24.26 -6.23 4.90
C LEU A 402 23.54 -4.89 4.73
N GLY A 403 24.29 -3.84 4.39
CA GLY A 403 23.78 -2.45 4.33
C GLY A 403 23.72 -1.73 5.68
N LYS A 404 23.94 -2.41 6.82
CA LYS A 404 23.90 -1.82 8.17
C LYS A 404 25.30 -1.68 8.76
N PHE A 405 26.00 -0.61 8.38
CA PHE A 405 27.40 -0.40 8.68
C PHE A 405 27.74 -0.53 10.18
N TYR A 406 26.97 0.12 11.06
CA TYR A 406 27.21 0.10 12.50
C TYR A 406 27.06 -1.30 13.12
N ILE A 407 26.07 -2.07 12.68
CA ILE A 407 25.88 -3.46 13.13
C ILE A 407 27.02 -4.34 12.62
N LEU A 408 27.44 -4.19 11.36
CA LEU A 408 28.58 -4.94 10.83
C LEU A 408 29.88 -4.61 11.57
N GLN A 409 30.11 -3.33 11.90
CA GLN A 409 31.26 -2.90 12.68
C GLN A 409 31.20 -3.49 14.09
N TRP A 410 30.04 -3.43 14.75
CA TRP A 410 29.85 -3.99 16.08
C TRP A 410 30.04 -5.51 16.10
N LEU A 411 29.42 -6.25 15.17
CA LEU A 411 29.60 -7.71 15.03
C LEU A 411 31.05 -8.14 14.74
N LYS A 412 31.87 -7.27 14.12
CA LYS A 412 33.31 -7.54 13.93
C LYS A 412 34.07 -7.45 15.25
N VAL A 413 33.76 -6.44 16.06
CA VAL A 413 34.38 -6.27 17.38
C VAL A 413 33.96 -7.41 18.31
N GLU A 414 32.66 -7.73 18.32
CA GLU A 414 32.11 -8.79 19.16
C GLU A 414 32.68 -10.18 18.82
N ALA A 415 32.74 -10.53 17.53
CA ALA A 415 33.36 -11.79 17.09
C ALA A 415 34.89 -11.86 17.36
N GLY A 416 35.57 -10.71 17.40
CA GLY A 416 36.99 -10.63 17.74
C GLY A 416 37.28 -10.79 19.23
N ALA A 417 36.28 -10.67 20.10
CA ALA A 417 36.41 -10.95 21.53
C ALA A 417 36.40 -12.46 21.82
N ASP A 418 35.57 -13.25 21.12
CA ASP A 418 35.51 -14.72 21.26
C ASP A 418 36.83 -15.40 20.87
N GLU A 419 37.52 -14.91 19.83
CA GLU A 419 38.85 -15.43 19.45
C GLU A 419 39.91 -15.11 20.52
N ARG A 420 39.77 -14.02 21.27
CA ARG A 420 40.72 -13.64 22.34
C ARG A 420 40.49 -14.41 23.64
N GLU A 421 39.25 -14.75 23.97
CA GLU A 421 38.95 -15.61 25.13
C GLU A 421 39.37 -17.07 24.89
N ALA A 422 39.21 -17.58 23.67
CA ALA A 422 39.71 -18.92 23.29
C ALA A 422 41.24 -19.04 23.42
N PHE A 423 41.98 -17.96 23.17
CA PHE A 423 43.45 -17.91 23.34
C PHE A 423 43.92 -17.79 24.80
N MET A 424 43.05 -17.37 25.74
CA MET A 424 43.41 -17.25 27.16
C MET A 424 43.01 -18.48 28.01
N GLY A 425 42.30 -19.46 27.42
CA GLY A 425 41.91 -20.72 28.07
C GLY A 425 42.96 -21.85 28.04
N GLU A 426 44.06 -21.70 27.30
CA GLU A 426 45.16 -22.67 27.22
C GLU A 426 46.46 -22.10 27.82
N ALA A 427 46.45 -21.74 29.11
CA ALA A 427 47.67 -21.56 29.88
C ALA A 427 47.85 -22.75 30.86
N ASN A 428 48.45 -23.83 30.36
CA ASN A 428 48.80 -25.02 31.15
C ASN A 428 49.95 -24.71 32.15
N PRO A 429 49.94 -25.22 33.40
CA PRO A 429 50.83 -24.81 34.46
C PRO A 429 52.07 -25.71 34.53
N LEU A 430 53.21 -25.28 34.00
CA LEU A 430 54.51 -25.90 34.27
C LEU A 430 55.63 -24.86 34.18
N ALA A 431 55.95 -24.23 35.32
CA ALA A 431 57.24 -23.60 35.57
C ALA A 431 57.50 -23.45 37.07
N GLN A 432 57.62 -24.58 37.77
CA GLN A 432 58.44 -24.68 38.98
C GLN A 432 59.27 -25.96 38.86
N GLY A 433 60.59 -25.79 38.83
CA GLY A 433 61.61 -26.82 38.64
C GLY A 433 62.94 -26.16 38.39
#